data_AF-A0A421JPP6-F1
#
_entry.id   AF-A0A421JPP6-F1
#
_cell.length_a   1.000
_cell.length_b   1.000
_cell.length_c   1.000
_cell.angle_alpha   90.00
_cell.angle_beta   90.00
_cell.angle_gamma   90.00
#
_symmetry.space_group_name_H-M   'P 1'
#
loop_
_entity.id
_entity.type
_entity.pdbx_description
1 polymer ?
#
loop_
_entity_poly.entity_id
_entity_poly.type
_entity_poly.pdbx_seq_one_letter_code
_entity_poly.pdbx_strand_id
1 'polypeptide(L)'
;MSEEKLSKKQKKALGFRKTKEERDELKEKKRKLEPEPEVKEATTTTEEPVVKKRKTRRGKKGKGVNGGSGPRFIIFVGNLPYDTTTTELTAHFKNCNPDRIRIRPDKGIAFLEFDNDTKEIQSKMELALRMHHTLLRNRKINVELTVGGGGNSEFRVNKLKEKNEKMLEDRRKTDDIKRKKKQETKEVPKGVHPSRLAQLE
;
A
#
# COMPACT_ATOMS: atom_id res chain seq x y z
N MET A 1 2.96 29.95 -37.82
CA MET A 1 3.68 28.72 -37.40
C MET A 1 2.81 27.99 -36.40
N SER A 2 2.13 26.94 -36.83
CA SER A 2 1.20 26.16 -36.01
C SER A 2 1.95 25.31 -34.98
N GLU A 3 1.71 25.56 -33.68
CA GLU A 3 2.29 24.76 -32.60
C GLU A 3 1.71 23.35 -32.59
N GLU A 4 2.54 22.37 -32.93
CA GLU A 4 2.15 20.97 -32.97
C GLU A 4 1.98 20.41 -31.54
N LYS A 5 0.74 20.03 -31.19
CA LYS A 5 0.40 19.53 -29.85
C LYS A 5 0.96 18.13 -29.62
N LEU A 6 2.16 18.05 -29.05
CA LEU A 6 2.82 16.81 -28.63
C LEU A 6 1.92 15.91 -27.77
N SER A 7 1.96 14.60 -28.06
CA SER A 7 1.22 13.55 -27.35
C SER A 7 1.63 13.43 -25.88
N LYS A 8 0.71 12.99 -25.02
CA LYS A 8 0.95 12.75 -23.59
C LYS A 8 2.14 11.81 -23.35
N LYS A 9 2.42 10.87 -24.27
CA LYS A 9 3.54 9.92 -24.16
C LYS A 9 4.89 10.60 -24.46
N GLN A 10 4.93 11.49 -25.45
CA GLN A 10 6.12 12.28 -25.82
C GLN A 10 6.46 13.33 -24.75
N LYS A 11 5.45 14.00 -24.20
CA LYS A 11 5.63 14.95 -23.06
C LYS A 11 6.21 14.27 -21.82
N LYS A 12 5.85 13.00 -21.59
CA LYS A 12 6.32 12.22 -20.43
C LYS A 12 7.76 11.72 -20.61
N ALA A 13 8.17 11.38 -21.84
CA ALA A 13 9.55 11.02 -22.15
C ALA A 13 10.50 12.23 -22.04
N LEU A 14 10.08 13.40 -22.53
CA LEU A 14 10.85 14.65 -22.39
C LEU A 14 11.00 15.07 -20.93
N GLY A 15 9.97 14.88 -20.09
CA GLY A 15 10.01 15.18 -18.67
C GLY A 15 10.84 14.19 -17.82
N PHE A 16 11.28 13.06 -18.38
CA PHE A 16 12.12 12.08 -17.68
C PHE A 16 13.62 12.37 -17.84
N ARG A 17 14.00 13.11 -18.89
CA ARG A 17 15.39 13.55 -19.12
C ARG A 17 15.77 14.84 -18.39
N LYS A 18 14.79 15.58 -17.86
CA LYS A 18 15.02 16.84 -17.16
C LYS A 18 15.21 16.62 -15.66
N THR A 19 16.10 17.41 -15.07
CA THR A 19 16.34 17.40 -13.63
C THR A 19 15.11 17.89 -12.87
N LYS A 20 15.03 17.59 -11.57
CA LYS A 20 13.87 17.92 -10.73
C LYS A 20 13.61 19.43 -10.70
N GLU A 21 14.68 20.23 -10.69
CA GLU A 21 14.64 21.70 -10.65
C GLU A 21 14.08 22.30 -11.96
N GLU A 22 14.57 21.84 -13.12
CA GLU A 22 14.04 22.28 -14.43
C GLU A 22 12.56 21.95 -14.61
N ARG A 23 12.10 20.84 -14.01
CA ARG A 23 10.70 20.42 -14.07
C ARG A 23 9.78 21.33 -13.26
N ASP A 24 10.28 21.88 -12.16
CA ASP A 24 9.52 22.77 -11.28
C ASP A 24 9.51 24.20 -11.87
N GLU A 25 10.59 24.66 -12.49
CA GLU A 25 10.63 25.95 -13.20
C GLU A 25 9.70 26.01 -14.41
N LEU A 26 9.61 24.93 -15.21
CA LEU A 26 8.67 24.83 -16.32
C LEU A 26 7.21 24.87 -15.86
N LYS A 27 6.95 24.41 -14.63
CA LYS A 27 5.62 24.41 -14.01
C LYS A 27 5.25 25.80 -13.51
N GLU A 28 6.22 26.56 -12.99
CA GLU A 28 6.04 27.95 -12.58
C GLU A 28 5.90 28.91 -13.77
N LYS A 29 6.72 28.76 -14.81
CA LYS A 29 6.60 29.57 -16.04
C LYS A 29 5.24 29.38 -16.70
N LYS A 30 4.70 28.16 -16.70
CA LYS A 30 3.36 27.89 -17.22
C LYS A 30 2.23 28.54 -16.38
N ARG A 31 2.48 28.79 -15.10
CA ARG A 31 1.54 29.44 -14.18
C ARG A 31 1.59 30.96 -14.26
N LYS A 32 2.68 31.53 -14.81
CA LYS A 32 2.87 32.98 -15.04
C LYS A 32 2.44 33.46 -16.43
N LEU A 33 2.23 32.56 -17.39
CA LEU A 33 1.89 32.89 -18.79
C LEU A 33 0.39 32.80 -19.11
N GLU A 34 -0.46 32.41 -18.16
CA GLU A 34 -1.92 32.46 -18.30
C GLU A 34 -2.43 33.76 -17.64
N PRO A 35 -3.22 34.60 -18.35
CA PRO A 35 -3.70 35.87 -17.79
C PRO A 35 -4.68 35.64 -16.63
N GLU A 36 -4.58 36.46 -15.58
CA GLU A 36 -5.54 36.48 -14.47
C GLU A 36 -6.95 36.84 -14.98
N PRO A 37 -8.02 36.17 -14.50
CA PRO A 37 -9.37 36.56 -14.84
C PRO A 37 -9.78 37.81 -14.05
N GLU A 38 -10.09 38.89 -14.78
CA GLU A 38 -10.73 40.09 -14.25
C GLU A 38 -12.06 39.76 -13.56
N VAL A 39 -12.24 40.32 -12.36
CA VAL A 39 -13.47 40.23 -11.55
C VAL A 39 -14.51 41.20 -12.13
N LYS A 40 -15.65 40.69 -12.57
CA LYS A 40 -16.87 41.49 -12.84
C LYS A 40 -18.03 40.91 -12.05
N GLU A 41 -18.59 41.73 -11.16
CA GLU A 41 -19.84 41.46 -10.44
C GLU A 41 -21.04 41.53 -11.39
N ALA A 42 -21.89 40.49 -11.40
CA ALA A 42 -23.35 40.57 -11.32
C ALA A 42 -24.04 39.22 -11.67
N THR A 43 -24.75 38.70 -10.65
CA THR A 43 -26.03 37.97 -10.69
C THR A 43 -26.21 36.62 -11.44
N THR A 44 -26.59 35.64 -10.61
CA THR A 44 -27.61 34.57 -10.76
C THR A 44 -27.31 33.28 -11.55
N THR A 45 -27.32 32.20 -10.75
CA THR A 45 -27.77 30.82 -11.01
C THR A 45 -26.95 29.87 -11.92
N THR A 46 -26.41 28.86 -11.21
CA THR A 46 -26.32 27.42 -11.54
C THR A 46 -25.23 26.90 -12.49
N GLU A 47 -24.46 25.95 -11.90
CA GLU A 47 -23.62 24.91 -12.49
C GLU A 47 -22.15 25.23 -12.84
N GLU A 48 -21.31 25.20 -11.80
CA GLU A 48 -19.86 24.96 -11.94
C GLU A 48 -19.58 23.51 -12.43
N PRO A 49 -18.60 23.31 -13.34
CA PRO A 49 -18.18 21.97 -13.75
C PRO A 49 -17.34 21.35 -12.63
N VAL A 50 -17.97 20.49 -11.84
CA VAL A 50 -17.31 19.67 -10.82
C VAL A 50 -16.13 18.94 -11.45
N VAL A 51 -14.92 19.29 -11.03
CA VAL A 51 -13.70 18.51 -11.28
C VAL A 51 -13.97 17.09 -10.76
N LYS A 52 -14.25 16.15 -11.68
CA LYS A 52 -14.52 14.75 -11.36
C LYS A 52 -13.26 14.11 -10.77
N LYS A 53 -13.03 14.33 -9.46
CA LYS A 53 -12.21 13.45 -8.63
C LYS A 53 -12.73 12.04 -8.90
N ARG A 54 -11.92 11.22 -9.58
CA ARG A 54 -12.22 9.80 -9.78
C ARG A 54 -12.64 9.25 -8.42
N LYS A 55 -13.93 8.89 -8.29
CA LYS A 55 -14.50 8.34 -7.06
C LYS A 55 -13.56 7.27 -6.55
N THR A 56 -12.90 7.54 -5.43
CA THR A 56 -12.16 6.51 -4.72
C THR A 56 -13.22 5.48 -4.31
N ARG A 57 -13.02 4.21 -4.66
CA ARG A 57 -13.95 3.10 -4.40
C ARG A 57 -14.23 2.84 -2.90
N ARG A 58 -13.71 3.67 -2.00
CA ARG A 58 -13.91 3.64 -0.55
C ARG A 58 -14.81 4.78 -0.04
N GLY A 59 -15.33 5.64 -0.92
CA GLY A 59 -16.35 6.61 -0.53
C GLY A 59 -17.66 5.89 -0.17
N LYS A 60 -18.40 6.42 0.81
CA LYS A 60 -19.72 5.97 1.30
C LYS A 60 -20.79 5.76 0.21
N LYS A 61 -20.49 6.13 -1.06
CA LYS A 61 -21.30 5.99 -2.29
C LYS A 61 -20.60 5.17 -3.38
N GLY A 62 -19.80 4.18 -3.00
CA GLY A 62 -19.29 3.17 -3.93
C GLY A 62 -20.44 2.24 -4.34
N LYS A 63 -20.58 1.95 -5.63
CA LYS A 63 -21.30 0.73 -6.03
C LYS A 63 -20.48 -0.43 -5.48
N GLY A 64 -21.04 -1.27 -4.62
CA GLY A 64 -20.54 -2.57 -4.16
C GLY A 64 -20.31 -3.55 -5.33
N VAL A 65 -19.89 -4.78 -5.05
CA VAL A 65 -19.82 -5.79 -6.10
C VAL A 65 -21.27 -6.20 -6.45
N ASN A 66 -21.50 -6.69 -7.66
CA ASN A 66 -22.83 -7.10 -8.16
C ASN A 66 -23.95 -6.03 -8.10
N GLY A 67 -23.61 -4.74 -8.07
CA GLY A 67 -24.59 -3.65 -8.05
C GLY A 67 -25.07 -3.25 -6.65
N GLY A 68 -24.54 -3.87 -5.59
CA GLY A 68 -24.79 -3.46 -4.21
C GLY A 68 -24.43 -1.99 -3.96
N SER A 69 -24.94 -1.39 -2.90
CA SER A 69 -24.60 -0.03 -2.47
C SER A 69 -23.82 -0.11 -1.18
N GLY A 70 -22.55 0.32 -1.16
CA GLY A 70 -21.75 0.26 0.06
C GLY A 70 -20.25 0.46 -0.15
N PRO A 71 -19.49 0.64 0.95
CA PRO A 71 -18.03 0.51 0.89
C PRO A 71 -17.65 -0.84 0.25
N ARG A 72 -16.44 -0.95 -0.32
CA ARG A 72 -15.91 -2.25 -0.74
C ARG A 72 -14.79 -2.64 0.19
N PHE A 73 -14.85 -3.84 0.76
CA PHE A 73 -13.75 -4.40 1.51
C PHE A 73 -12.85 -5.19 0.57
N ILE A 74 -11.57 -4.80 0.51
CA ILE A 74 -10.61 -5.41 -0.41
C ILE A 74 -9.34 -5.77 0.36
N ILE A 75 -8.92 -7.02 0.21
CA ILE A 75 -7.65 -7.53 0.68
C ILE A 75 -6.68 -7.61 -0.50
N PHE A 76 -5.45 -7.18 -0.26
CA PHE A 76 -4.34 -7.29 -1.18
C PHE A 76 -3.60 -8.59 -0.91
N VAL A 77 -3.37 -9.36 -1.98
CA VAL A 77 -2.48 -10.52 -1.97
C VAL A 77 -1.31 -10.22 -2.89
N GLY A 78 -0.09 -10.32 -2.39
CA GLY A 78 1.14 -10.03 -3.12
C GLY A 78 2.14 -11.17 -3.04
N ASN A 79 3.25 -11.02 -3.78
CA ASN A 79 4.29 -12.03 -3.92
C ASN A 79 3.76 -13.37 -4.47
N LEU A 80 2.71 -13.33 -5.30
CA LEU A 80 2.15 -14.52 -5.92
C LEU A 80 3.06 -15.05 -7.02
N PRO A 81 3.14 -16.39 -7.19
CA PRO A 81 3.60 -17.01 -8.42
C PRO A 81 2.88 -16.44 -9.67
N TYR A 82 3.60 -16.28 -10.77
CA TYR A 82 3.06 -15.69 -12.02
C TYR A 82 2.06 -16.62 -12.73
N ASP A 83 2.15 -17.92 -12.42
CA ASP A 83 1.36 -19.03 -12.91
C ASP A 83 0.16 -19.38 -12.01
N THR A 84 -0.06 -18.63 -10.92
CA THR A 84 -1.18 -18.87 -10.01
C THR A 84 -2.52 -18.66 -10.72
N THR A 85 -3.40 -19.65 -10.59
CA THR A 85 -4.75 -19.60 -11.16
C THR A 85 -5.79 -19.14 -10.14
N THR A 86 -6.97 -18.77 -10.62
CA THR A 86 -8.08 -18.38 -9.74
C THR A 86 -8.55 -19.54 -8.87
N THR A 87 -8.56 -20.77 -9.39
CA THR A 87 -8.99 -21.96 -8.64
C THR A 87 -8.09 -22.22 -7.44
N GLU A 88 -6.78 -22.02 -7.58
CA GLU A 88 -5.83 -22.15 -6.48
C GLU A 88 -6.01 -21.10 -5.40
N LEU A 89 -6.20 -19.84 -5.78
CA LEU A 89 -6.49 -18.78 -4.81
C LEU A 89 -7.80 -19.05 -4.08
N THR A 90 -8.83 -19.54 -4.79
CA THR A 90 -10.10 -19.94 -4.16
C THR A 90 -9.90 -21.10 -3.18
N ALA A 91 -9.10 -22.11 -3.55
CA ALA A 91 -8.80 -23.24 -2.67
C ALA A 91 -8.00 -22.79 -1.43
N HIS A 92 -6.98 -21.95 -1.61
CA HIS A 92 -6.18 -21.41 -0.53
C HIS A 92 -7.03 -20.59 0.44
N PHE A 93 -7.87 -19.69 -0.07
CA PHE A 93 -8.72 -18.80 0.72
C PHE A 93 -10.13 -19.35 0.96
N LYS A 94 -10.34 -20.68 0.88
CA LYS A 94 -11.66 -21.31 1.02
C LYS A 94 -12.39 -20.93 2.31
N ASN A 95 -11.67 -20.83 3.43
CA ASN A 95 -12.28 -20.46 4.71
C ASN A 95 -12.73 -18.99 4.77
N CYS A 96 -12.25 -18.15 3.85
CA CYS A 96 -12.59 -16.73 3.80
C CYS A 96 -13.76 -16.46 2.85
N ASN A 97 -14.01 -17.34 1.86
CA ASN A 97 -15.04 -17.19 0.83
C ASN A 97 -15.09 -15.78 0.19
N PRO A 98 -14.07 -15.39 -0.59
CA PRO A 98 -14.07 -14.11 -1.28
C PRO A 98 -15.11 -14.06 -2.41
N ASP A 99 -15.87 -12.97 -2.51
CA ASP A 99 -16.92 -12.80 -3.53
C ASP A 99 -16.36 -12.59 -4.94
N ARG A 100 -15.23 -11.86 -5.04
CA ARG A 100 -14.57 -11.63 -6.32
C ARG A 100 -13.05 -11.60 -6.20
N ILE A 101 -12.38 -12.39 -7.02
CA ILE A 101 -10.92 -12.43 -7.12
C ILE A 101 -10.49 -11.73 -8.40
N ARG A 102 -9.62 -10.72 -8.26
CA ARG A 102 -8.97 -10.05 -9.41
C ARG A 102 -7.47 -10.27 -9.36
N ILE A 103 -6.97 -11.11 -10.26
CA ILE A 103 -5.55 -11.41 -10.40
C ILE A 103 -4.91 -10.41 -11.38
N ARG A 104 -3.67 -10.03 -11.13
CA ARG A 104 -2.80 -9.34 -12.08
C ARG A 104 -1.49 -10.13 -12.21
N PRO A 105 -1.40 -11.03 -13.20
CA PRO A 105 -0.23 -11.89 -13.35
C PRO A 105 1.03 -11.07 -13.57
N ASP A 106 1.01 -10.00 -14.38
CA ASP A 106 2.17 -9.14 -14.69
C ASP A 106 2.96 -8.66 -13.44
N LYS A 107 2.28 -8.56 -12.29
CA LYS A 107 2.86 -8.07 -11.04
C LYS A 107 2.91 -9.11 -9.92
N GLY A 108 2.40 -10.32 -10.13
CA GLY A 108 2.27 -11.32 -9.07
C GLY A 108 1.41 -10.83 -7.91
N ILE A 109 0.28 -10.18 -8.19
CA ILE A 109 -0.64 -9.65 -7.18
C ILE A 109 -2.08 -10.05 -7.48
N ALA A 110 -2.89 -10.19 -6.44
CA ALA A 110 -4.33 -10.37 -6.54
C ALA A 110 -5.06 -9.45 -5.55
N PHE A 111 -6.33 -9.17 -5.84
CA PHE A 111 -7.23 -8.47 -4.96
C PHE A 111 -8.43 -9.37 -4.67
N LEU A 112 -8.66 -9.65 -3.39
CA LEU A 112 -9.85 -10.34 -2.90
C LEU A 112 -10.85 -9.25 -2.50
N GLU A 113 -11.96 -9.14 -3.22
CA GLU A 113 -13.05 -8.23 -2.90
C GLU A 113 -14.14 -9.00 -2.17
N PHE A 114 -14.64 -8.42 -1.08
CA PHE A 114 -15.73 -8.92 -0.27
C PHE A 114 -16.89 -7.92 -0.30
N ASP A 115 -18.11 -8.42 -0.39
CA ASP A 115 -19.34 -7.63 -0.37
C ASP A 115 -19.81 -7.30 1.05
N ASN A 116 -20.35 -6.10 1.20
CA ASN A 116 -20.71 -5.52 2.49
C ASN A 116 -22.05 -6.04 3.03
N ASP A 117 -22.20 -7.35 3.17
CA ASP A 117 -23.51 -7.89 3.52
C ASP A 117 -23.73 -8.18 5.01
N THR A 118 -22.70 -8.24 5.87
CA THR A 118 -22.94 -8.53 7.31
C THR A 118 -21.71 -8.35 8.22
N LYS A 119 -21.89 -8.50 9.54
CA LYS A 119 -20.81 -8.59 10.55
C LYS A 119 -19.77 -9.67 10.22
N GLU A 120 -20.15 -10.70 9.45
CA GLU A 120 -19.29 -11.80 9.01
C GLU A 120 -18.07 -11.34 8.19
N ILE A 121 -18.14 -10.17 7.55
CA ILE A 121 -17.03 -9.67 6.73
C ILE A 121 -15.76 -9.45 7.55
N GLN A 122 -15.90 -9.01 8.81
CA GLN A 122 -14.76 -8.79 9.70
C GLN A 122 -14.06 -10.13 9.98
N SER A 123 -14.83 -11.16 10.34
CA SER A 123 -14.30 -12.51 10.58
C SER A 123 -13.63 -13.10 9.34
N LYS A 124 -14.24 -12.96 8.15
CA LYS A 124 -13.65 -13.41 6.87
C LYS A 124 -12.34 -12.69 6.57
N MET A 125 -12.28 -11.38 6.82
CA MET A 125 -11.07 -10.59 6.61
C MET A 125 -9.96 -10.95 7.59
N GLU A 126 -10.27 -11.15 8.87
CA GLU A 126 -9.32 -11.58 9.88
C GLU A 126 -8.74 -12.97 9.56
N LEU A 127 -9.58 -13.91 9.11
CA LEU A 127 -9.13 -15.21 8.63
C LEU A 127 -8.14 -15.08 7.48
N ALA A 128 -8.45 -14.24 6.48
CA ALA A 128 -7.54 -14.01 5.37
C ALA A 128 -6.22 -13.37 5.81
N LEU A 129 -6.26 -12.40 6.72
CA LEU A 129 -5.06 -11.76 7.27
C LEU A 129 -4.18 -12.74 8.06
N ARG A 130 -4.78 -13.73 8.73
CA ARG A 130 -4.05 -14.80 9.40
C ARG A 130 -3.25 -15.67 8.41
N MET A 131 -3.65 -15.71 7.15
CA MET A 131 -2.93 -16.43 6.09
C MET A 131 -1.73 -15.67 5.53
N HIS A 132 -1.34 -14.54 6.13
CA HIS A 132 -0.12 -13.83 5.79
C HIS A 132 1.12 -14.73 5.98
N HIS A 133 2.02 -14.74 4.98
CA HIS A 133 3.21 -15.60 4.91
C HIS A 133 2.98 -17.10 4.82
N THR A 134 1.75 -17.54 4.51
CA THR A 134 1.51 -18.94 4.15
C THR A 134 2.19 -19.29 2.83
N LEU A 135 2.51 -20.57 2.65
CA LEU A 135 3.17 -21.07 1.44
C LEU A 135 2.14 -21.39 0.36
N LEU A 136 2.37 -20.87 -0.84
CA LEU A 136 1.65 -21.21 -2.06
C LEU A 136 2.69 -21.57 -3.13
N ARG A 137 2.71 -22.82 -3.60
CA ARG A 137 3.69 -23.33 -4.58
C ARG A 137 5.14 -22.94 -4.21
N ASN A 138 5.50 -23.10 -2.94
CA ASN A 138 6.82 -22.79 -2.36
C ASN A 138 7.19 -21.30 -2.25
N ARG A 139 6.26 -20.37 -2.50
CA ARG A 139 6.44 -18.93 -2.24
C ARG A 139 5.60 -18.50 -1.04
N LYS A 140 6.18 -17.67 -0.17
CA LYS A 140 5.45 -17.03 0.93
C LYS A 140 4.62 -15.87 0.38
N ILE A 141 3.30 -15.95 0.51
CA ILE A 141 2.42 -14.88 0.01
C ILE A 141 2.24 -13.77 1.04
N ASN A 142 2.06 -12.54 0.58
CA ASN A 142 1.76 -11.41 1.45
C ASN A 142 0.28 -11.12 1.41
N VAL A 143 -0.41 -11.18 2.56
CA VAL A 143 -1.84 -10.82 2.67
C VAL A 143 -1.97 -9.57 3.53
N GLU A 144 -2.55 -8.50 2.99
CA GLU A 144 -2.63 -7.20 3.66
C GLU A 144 -3.97 -6.51 3.40
N LEU A 145 -4.43 -5.70 4.36
CA LEU A 145 -5.56 -4.80 4.15
C LEU A 145 -5.22 -3.73 3.12
N THR A 146 -6.07 -3.57 2.10
CA THR A 146 -5.92 -2.42 1.21
C THR A 146 -6.28 -1.14 1.98
N VAL A 147 -5.38 -0.16 1.97
CA VAL A 147 -5.64 1.13 2.64
C VAL A 147 -6.67 2.01 1.94
N GLY A 148 -7.23 1.58 0.81
CA GLY A 148 -8.20 2.35 0.01
C GLY A 148 -7.61 3.64 -0.56
N GLY A 149 -7.52 3.76 -1.89
CA GLY A 149 -6.92 4.93 -2.55
C GLY A 149 -6.10 4.54 -3.77
N GLY A 150 -6.72 3.82 -4.71
CA GLY A 150 -6.06 3.12 -5.81
C GLY A 150 -4.99 3.93 -6.56
N GLY A 151 -3.95 3.23 -7.04
CA GLY A 151 -2.81 3.81 -7.76
C GLY A 151 -1.74 4.40 -6.83
N ASN A 152 -0.83 5.19 -7.41
CA ASN A 152 0.18 5.97 -6.68
C ASN A 152 -0.43 7.27 -6.10
N SER A 153 -1.61 7.17 -5.49
CA SER A 153 -2.21 8.35 -4.85
C SER A 153 -1.35 8.79 -3.67
N GLU A 154 -1.24 10.10 -3.45
CA GLU A 154 -0.47 10.67 -2.34
C GLU A 154 -0.93 10.11 -0.99
N PHE A 155 -2.23 9.87 -0.82
CA PHE A 155 -2.78 9.20 0.36
C PHE A 155 -2.26 7.77 0.56
N ARG A 156 -2.10 6.98 -0.52
CA ARG A 156 -1.50 5.64 -0.41
C ARG A 156 -0.01 5.75 -0.10
N VAL A 157 0.71 6.65 -0.79
CA VAL A 157 2.16 6.81 -0.62
C VAL A 157 2.49 7.27 0.78
N ASN A 158 1.78 8.26 1.32
CA ASN A 158 2.02 8.79 2.67
C ASN A 158 1.74 7.73 3.75
N LYS A 159 0.62 7.01 3.67
CA LYS A 159 0.36 5.88 4.59
C LYS A 159 1.39 4.77 4.50
N LEU A 160 1.92 4.51 3.30
CA LEU A 160 2.96 3.49 3.12
C LEU A 160 4.29 3.95 3.73
N LYS A 161 4.65 5.23 3.55
CA LYS A 161 5.83 5.84 4.19
C LYS A 161 5.74 5.76 5.71
N GLU A 162 4.64 6.23 6.28
CA GLU A 162 4.41 6.23 7.73
C GLU A 162 4.48 4.80 8.32
N LYS A 163 3.87 3.81 7.65
CA LYS A 163 3.99 2.41 8.07
C LYS A 163 5.41 1.87 7.96
N ASN A 164 6.12 2.18 6.87
CA ASN A 164 7.49 1.72 6.68
C ASN A 164 8.43 2.34 7.72
N GLU A 165 8.24 3.61 8.06
CA GLU A 165 9.01 4.31 9.09
C GLU A 165 8.79 3.69 10.47
N LYS A 166 7.53 3.44 10.85
CA LYS A 166 7.20 2.73 12.09
C LYS A 166 7.84 1.34 12.14
N MET A 167 7.76 0.58 11.05
CA MET A 167 8.39 -0.75 10.95
C MET A 167 9.92 -0.68 11.07
N LEU A 168 10.56 0.37 10.54
CA LEU A 168 12.00 0.59 10.67
C LEU A 168 12.40 0.96 12.11
N GLU A 169 11.58 1.74 12.82
CA GLU A 169 11.79 2.03 14.24
C GLU A 169 11.67 0.78 15.11
N ASP A 170 10.64 -0.04 14.89
CA ASP A 170 10.46 -1.28 15.65
C ASP A 170 11.59 -2.29 15.39
N ARG A 171 12.10 -2.35 14.15
CA ARG A 171 13.31 -3.12 13.83
C ARG A 171 14.55 -2.59 14.54
N ARG A 172 14.77 -1.27 14.56
CA ARG A 172 15.89 -0.65 15.29
C ARG A 172 15.82 -0.97 16.78
N LYS A 173 14.66 -0.80 17.41
CA LYS A 173 14.44 -1.14 18.83
C LYS A 173 14.74 -2.60 19.13
N THR A 174 14.26 -3.52 18.30
CA THR A 174 14.51 -4.96 18.51
C THR A 174 15.97 -5.34 18.31
N ASP A 175 16.68 -4.74 17.35
CA ASP A 175 18.11 -4.94 17.16
C ASP A 175 18.95 -4.37 18.31
N ASP A 176 18.58 -3.20 18.84
CA ASP A 176 19.23 -2.60 20.01
C ASP A 176 19.04 -3.45 21.27
N ILE A 177 17.83 -3.98 21.49
CA ILE A 177 17.54 -4.92 22.59
C ILE A 177 18.41 -6.19 22.44
N LYS A 178 18.51 -6.75 21.23
CA LYS A 178 19.36 -7.92 20.97
C LYS A 178 20.85 -7.63 21.20
N ARG A 179 21.33 -6.44 20.83
CA ARG A 179 22.72 -6.01 21.05
C ARG A 179 23.04 -5.89 22.54
N LYS A 180 22.18 -5.23 23.32
CA LYS A 180 22.33 -5.11 24.79
C LYS A 180 22.35 -6.47 25.48
N LYS A 181 21.40 -7.35 25.14
CA LYS A 181 21.33 -8.72 25.71
C LYS A 181 22.56 -9.58 25.36
N LYS A 182 23.19 -9.35 24.21
CA LYS A 182 24.44 -10.01 23.78
C LYS A 182 25.69 -9.43 24.46
N GLN A 183 25.64 -8.19 24.95
CA GLN A 183 26.70 -7.58 25.75
C GLN A 183 26.62 -8.06 27.20
N GLU A 184 25.42 -8.09 27.80
CA GLU A 184 25.19 -8.61 29.16
C GLU A 184 25.56 -10.11 29.30
N THR A 185 25.34 -10.92 28.26
CA THR A 185 25.72 -12.36 28.27
C THR A 185 27.21 -12.61 28.03
N LYS A 186 27.97 -11.62 27.53
CA LYS A 186 29.43 -11.71 27.43
C LYS A 186 30.13 -11.31 28.73
N GLU A 187 29.44 -10.62 29.63
CA GLU A 187 29.91 -10.29 30.96
C GLU A 187 29.42 -11.34 31.97
N VAL A 188 30.01 -12.54 31.92
CA VAL A 188 29.99 -13.42 33.10
C VAL A 188 31.20 -13.08 33.97
N PRO A 189 31.03 -12.56 35.20
CA PRO A 189 32.13 -12.42 36.15
C PRO A 189 32.62 -13.80 36.62
N LYS A 190 33.94 -13.94 36.74
CA LYS A 190 34.64 -15.09 37.35
C LYS A 190 34.02 -15.44 38.70
N GLY A 191 33.37 -16.59 38.79
CA GLY A 191 32.80 -17.14 40.04
C GLY A 191 33.00 -18.64 40.11
N VAL A 192 34.26 -19.07 40.23
CA VAL A 192 34.61 -20.46 40.59
C VAL A 192 34.12 -20.71 42.01
N HIS A 193 33.37 -21.80 42.20
CA HIS A 193 32.84 -22.21 43.50
C HIS A 193 33.99 -22.50 44.48
N PRO A 194 34.00 -21.95 45.72
CA PRO A 194 35.11 -22.05 46.66
C PRO A 194 35.47 -23.49 47.08
N SER A 195 34.58 -24.46 46.84
CA SER A 195 34.79 -25.88 47.20
C SER A 195 35.76 -26.66 46.30
N ARG A 196 36.33 -26.05 45.24
CA ARG A 196 37.24 -26.75 44.30
C ARG A 196 38.73 -26.48 44.55
N LEU A 197 39.07 -25.50 45.39
CA LEU A 197 40.47 -25.14 45.68
C LEU A 197 41.10 -26.00 46.79
N ALA A 198 40.27 -26.66 47.62
CA ALA A 198 40.72 -27.42 48.81
C ALA A 198 41.05 -28.90 48.55
N GLN A 199 41.14 -29.33 47.29
CA GLN A 199 41.50 -30.72 46.92
C GLN A 199 42.91 -30.83 46.29
N LEU A 200 43.76 -29.80 46.48
CA LEU A 200 45.10 -29.74 45.90
C LEU A 200 46.22 -29.45 46.92
N GLU A 201 45.96 -29.60 48.22
CA GLU A 201 46.98 -29.73 49.27
C GLU A 201 46.79 -31.01 50.07
#